data_AF-A0A399EFL3-F1
#
_entry.id   AF-A0A399EFL3-F1
#
_cell.length_a   1.000
_cell.length_b   1.000
_cell.length_c   1.000
_cell.angle_alpha   90.00
_cell.angle_beta   90.00
_cell.angle_gamma   90.00
#
_symmetry.space_group_name_H-M   'P 1'
#
loop_
_entity.id
_entity.type
_entity.pdbx_description
1 polymer ?
#
loop_
_entity_poly.entity_id
_entity_poly.type
_entity_poly.pdbx_seq_one_letter_code
_entity_poly.pdbx_strand_id
1 'polypeptide(L)'
;MDTASRGLLDTVSPALLAYLFGFLPQNDPLTEWVPGELLTPEFVQRLRESQFTGFALAKLPKGHGLLVFYKGRLLEAWRQEPHGYEAGTTAYRNLMAELALGGLSLYKLRLEGIPCLLSLTQGSPRFLAVAPRSLQLETLLDSLRQEHFSGALVVEDGSAGRAWYFYRGQPVFSPDLPRDLREGRVHLLQSPGKAPQDLFEVLQREEEERRRQQSDRMWESVEQVLREYMGRGAAGALERLRKSLPEENPELLRQGLARWLTQTLEPGAAKLFEQLIQRPR
;
A
#
# COMPACT_ATOMS: atom_id res chain seq x y z
N MET A 1 -4.84 9.87 -25.91
CA MET A 1 -5.34 10.31 -24.59
C MET A 1 -5.89 9.08 -23.90
N ASP A 2 -5.06 8.42 -23.09
CA ASP A 2 -5.51 7.28 -22.29
C ASP A 2 -6.52 7.79 -21.26
N THR A 3 -7.78 7.38 -21.44
CA THR A 3 -8.78 7.52 -20.40
C THR A 3 -8.40 6.52 -19.32
N ALA A 4 -7.65 6.97 -18.31
CA ALA A 4 -7.47 6.22 -17.08
C ALA A 4 -8.84 5.74 -16.63
N SER A 5 -9.05 4.43 -16.60
CA SER A 5 -10.35 3.84 -16.28
C SER A 5 -10.75 4.32 -14.89
N ARG A 6 -11.78 5.16 -14.79
CA ARG A 6 -12.32 5.62 -13.51
C ARG A 6 -12.74 4.39 -12.71
N GLY A 7 -12.07 4.10 -11.60
CA GLY A 7 -12.40 2.98 -10.72
C GLY A 7 -13.60 3.31 -9.83
N LEU A 8 -14.01 2.38 -8.96
CA LEU A 8 -15.02 2.69 -7.95
C LEU A 8 -14.58 3.89 -7.09
N LEU A 9 -13.31 3.91 -6.71
CA LEU A 9 -12.71 4.94 -5.85
C LEU A 9 -12.84 6.37 -6.39
N ASP A 10 -13.00 6.53 -7.71
CA ASP A 10 -13.18 7.84 -8.34
C ASP A 10 -14.67 8.25 -8.44
N THR A 11 -15.57 7.32 -8.12
CA THR A 11 -17.03 7.51 -8.26
C THR A 11 -17.78 7.53 -6.94
N VAL A 12 -17.25 6.91 -5.89
CA VAL A 12 -17.86 6.88 -4.57
C VAL A 12 -17.04 7.70 -3.57
N SER A 13 -17.70 8.22 -2.55
CA SER A 13 -16.99 8.94 -1.49
C SER A 13 -16.11 7.97 -0.66
N PRO A 14 -14.95 8.43 -0.14
CA PRO A 14 -14.12 7.65 0.77
C PRO A 14 -14.88 7.18 2.03
N ALA A 15 -15.84 7.99 2.51
CA ALA A 15 -16.68 7.65 3.64
C ALA A 15 -17.60 6.47 3.34
N LEU A 16 -18.21 6.43 2.14
CA LEU A 16 -19.00 5.28 1.71
C LEU A 16 -18.14 4.03 1.57
N LEU A 17 -16.92 4.14 1.06
CA LEU A 17 -16.04 2.99 0.95
C LEU A 17 -15.65 2.43 2.33
N ALA A 18 -15.30 3.31 3.28
CA ALA A 18 -15.08 2.92 4.67
C ALA A 18 -16.32 2.25 5.28
N TYR A 19 -17.51 2.77 4.97
CA TYR A 19 -18.78 2.16 5.37
C TYR A 19 -18.93 0.75 4.80
N LEU A 20 -18.68 0.54 3.50
CA LEU A 20 -18.74 -0.78 2.86
C LEU A 20 -17.76 -1.78 3.48
N PHE A 21 -16.54 -1.34 3.84
CA PHE A 21 -15.59 -2.20 4.54
C PHE A 21 -16.07 -2.65 5.91
N GLY A 22 -16.91 -1.84 6.58
CA GLY A 22 -17.56 -2.21 7.84
C GLY A 22 -18.52 -3.41 7.73
N PHE A 23 -18.97 -3.77 6.52
CA PHE A 23 -19.86 -4.92 6.28
C PHE A 23 -19.14 -6.16 5.76
N LEU A 24 -17.81 -6.15 5.71
CA LEU A 24 -17.05 -7.35 5.42
C LEU A 24 -17.29 -8.43 6.48
N PRO A 25 -17.14 -9.72 6.15
CA PRO A 25 -17.39 -10.80 7.11
C PRO A 25 -16.39 -10.73 8.26
N GLN A 26 -16.90 -10.49 9.47
CA GLN A 26 -16.12 -10.37 10.71
C GLN A 26 -16.21 -11.62 11.60
N ASN A 27 -16.72 -12.74 11.07
CA ASN A 27 -17.08 -13.92 11.85
C ASN A 27 -15.89 -14.76 12.35
N ASP A 28 -14.69 -14.55 11.81
CA ASP A 28 -13.45 -15.25 12.21
C ASP A 28 -12.33 -14.22 12.51
N PRO A 29 -12.46 -13.48 13.63
CA PRO A 29 -11.44 -12.55 14.06
C PRO A 29 -10.21 -13.32 14.56
N LEU A 30 -9.06 -13.06 13.95
CA LEU A 30 -7.78 -13.50 14.52
C LEU A 30 -7.45 -12.68 15.77
N THR A 31 -7.79 -11.39 15.73
CA THR A 31 -7.68 -10.48 16.86
C THR A 31 -8.53 -9.24 16.60
N GLU A 32 -9.05 -8.63 17.66
CA GLU A 32 -9.91 -7.46 17.57
C GLU A 32 -9.36 -6.33 18.43
N TRP A 33 -9.41 -5.12 17.87
CA TRP A 33 -9.10 -3.87 18.56
C TRP A 33 -7.76 -3.86 19.29
N VAL A 34 -6.74 -4.39 18.62
CA VAL A 34 -5.37 -4.36 19.12
C VAL A 34 -4.83 -2.96 18.96
N PRO A 35 -4.21 -2.36 20.01
CA PRO A 35 -3.46 -1.12 19.88
C PRO A 35 -2.47 -1.21 18.71
N GLY A 36 -2.46 -0.20 17.83
CA GLY A 36 -1.63 -0.27 16.63
C GLY A 36 -0.12 -0.25 16.90
N GLU A 37 0.30 0.10 18.12
CA GLU A 37 1.67 -0.07 18.62
C GLU A 37 2.17 -1.53 18.56
N LEU A 38 1.24 -2.50 18.58
CA LEU A 38 1.56 -3.93 18.49
C LEU A 38 1.73 -4.42 17.05
N LEU A 39 1.47 -3.57 16.06
CA LEU A 39 1.70 -3.83 14.64
C LEU A 39 3.18 -3.61 14.29
N THR A 40 4.06 -4.26 15.04
CA THR A 40 5.50 -4.13 14.88
C THR A 40 5.98 -4.84 13.60
N PRO A 41 7.21 -4.55 13.10
CA PRO A 41 7.80 -5.31 12.01
C PRO A 41 7.78 -6.82 12.24
N GLU A 42 7.92 -7.27 13.50
CA GLU A 42 7.84 -8.68 13.88
C GLU A 42 6.42 -9.25 13.72
N PHE A 43 5.37 -8.47 13.99
CA PHE A 43 4.00 -8.90 13.72
C PHE A 43 3.75 -9.04 12.21
N VAL A 44 4.20 -8.06 11.41
CA VAL A 44 4.14 -8.13 9.95
C VAL A 44 4.88 -9.38 9.44
N GLN A 45 6.07 -9.65 9.96
CA GLN A 45 6.84 -10.84 9.61
C GLN A 45 6.10 -12.14 9.97
N ARG A 46 5.45 -12.21 11.14
CA ARG A 46 4.61 -13.35 11.52
C ARG A 46 3.43 -13.57 10.56
N LEU A 47 2.80 -12.50 10.06
CA LEU A 47 1.74 -12.63 9.04
C LEU A 47 2.29 -13.22 7.73
N ARG A 48 3.51 -12.86 7.35
CA ARG A 48 4.19 -13.44 6.17
C ARG A 48 4.46 -14.93 6.37
N GLU A 49 5.11 -15.29 7.48
CA GLU A 49 5.52 -16.66 7.79
C GLU A 49 4.33 -17.62 7.97
N SER A 50 3.26 -17.14 8.59
CA SER A 50 2.02 -17.91 8.76
C SER A 50 1.17 -18.00 7.48
N GLN A 51 1.62 -17.39 6.38
CA GLN A 51 0.88 -17.29 5.13
C GLN A 51 -0.55 -16.75 5.32
N PHE A 52 -0.68 -15.72 6.16
CA PHE A 52 -1.98 -15.16 6.50
C PHE A 52 -2.77 -14.73 5.25
N THR A 53 -4.06 -15.06 5.24
CA THR A 53 -5.01 -14.66 4.20
C THR A 53 -6.22 -14.05 4.87
N GLY A 54 -6.51 -12.80 4.54
CA GLY A 54 -7.53 -12.05 5.24
C GLY A 54 -7.40 -10.56 4.98
N PHE A 55 -8.02 -9.78 5.86
CA PHE A 55 -7.91 -8.34 5.84
C PHE A 55 -7.80 -7.80 7.26
N ALA A 56 -7.29 -6.58 7.37
CA ALA A 56 -7.26 -5.85 8.62
C ALA A 56 -7.99 -4.51 8.46
N LEU A 57 -8.86 -4.20 9.42
CA LEU A 57 -9.53 -2.91 9.50
C LEU A 57 -8.83 -2.07 10.56
N ALA A 58 -8.30 -0.92 10.15
CA ALA A 58 -7.73 0.07 11.04
C ALA A 58 -8.77 1.15 11.34
N LYS A 59 -8.89 1.55 12.61
CA LYS A 59 -9.60 2.75 13.01
C LYS A 59 -8.57 3.72 13.57
N LEU A 60 -8.46 4.85 12.89
CA LEU A 60 -7.48 5.89 13.12
C LEU A 60 -8.17 7.11 13.72
N PRO A 61 -7.43 8.03 14.36
CA PRO A 61 -8.02 9.26 14.90
C PRO A 61 -8.77 10.09 13.84
N LYS A 62 -8.32 10.05 12.58
CA LYS A 62 -8.85 10.87 11.48
C LYS A 62 -9.63 10.07 10.42
N GLY A 63 -9.85 8.77 10.62
CA GLY A 63 -10.50 7.96 9.60
C GLY A 63 -10.33 6.46 9.80
N HIS A 64 -10.47 5.73 8.69
CA HIS A 64 -10.40 4.27 8.66
C HIS A 64 -9.34 3.83 7.66
N GLY A 65 -8.84 2.60 7.83
CA GLY A 65 -7.91 1.99 6.90
C GLY A 65 -8.24 0.52 6.66
N LEU A 66 -7.76 0.01 5.55
CA LEU A 66 -7.88 -1.39 5.15
C LEU A 66 -6.51 -1.90 4.72
N LEU A 67 -6.12 -3.07 5.21
CA LEU A 67 -5.01 -3.85 4.67
C LEU A 67 -5.55 -5.18 4.16
N VAL A 68 -5.12 -5.63 2.98
CA VAL A 68 -5.56 -6.92 2.41
C VAL A 68 -4.36 -7.84 2.21
N PHE A 69 -4.46 -9.05 2.75
CA PHE A 69 -3.38 -10.04 2.74
C PHE A 69 -3.77 -11.31 1.99
N TYR A 70 -2.83 -11.85 1.23
CA TYR A 70 -2.98 -13.12 0.55
C TYR A 70 -1.72 -13.97 0.68
N LYS A 71 -1.83 -15.10 1.38
CA LYS A 71 -0.71 -16.02 1.63
C LYS A 71 0.53 -15.30 2.15
N GLY A 72 0.34 -14.37 3.09
CA GLY A 72 1.39 -13.58 3.71
C GLY A 72 1.85 -12.35 2.92
N ARG A 73 1.40 -12.17 1.68
CA ARG A 73 1.70 -10.99 0.86
C ARG A 73 0.72 -9.87 1.18
N LEU A 74 1.18 -8.61 1.20
CA LEU A 74 0.30 -7.45 1.33
C LEU A 74 -0.11 -6.97 -0.06
N LEU A 75 -1.38 -7.16 -0.42
CA LEU A 75 -1.88 -6.86 -1.77
C LEU A 75 -2.51 -5.47 -1.90
N GLU A 76 -3.00 -4.91 -0.80
CA GLU A 76 -3.63 -3.59 -0.77
C GLU A 76 -3.40 -2.94 0.58
N ALA A 77 -3.20 -1.63 0.55
CA ALA A 77 -3.34 -0.76 1.69
C ALA A 77 -4.16 0.44 1.26
N TRP A 78 -5.26 0.70 1.96
CA TRP A 78 -6.13 1.83 1.71
C TRP A 78 -6.32 2.63 2.99
N ARG A 79 -6.38 3.94 2.85
CA ARG A 79 -6.55 4.86 3.98
C ARG A 79 -7.50 5.99 3.59
N GLN A 80 -8.44 6.28 4.49
CA GLN A 80 -9.37 7.38 4.36
C GLN A 80 -8.68 8.72 4.67
N GLU A 81 -8.89 9.71 3.81
CA GLU A 81 -8.54 11.11 4.05
C GLU A 81 -9.79 11.99 4.10
N PRO A 82 -9.75 13.18 4.76
CA PRO A 82 -10.92 14.08 4.85
C PRO A 82 -11.53 14.47 3.50
N HIS A 83 -10.72 14.54 2.44
CA HIS A 83 -11.14 14.96 1.10
C HIS A 83 -10.75 13.96 0.01
N GLY A 84 -10.43 12.72 0.37
CA GLY A 84 -9.95 11.73 -0.58
C GLY A 84 -9.56 10.42 0.08
N TYR A 85 -8.63 9.72 -0.56
CA TYR A 85 -8.07 8.50 -0.04
C TYR A 85 -6.62 8.37 -0.49
N GLU A 86 -5.88 7.52 0.20
CA GLU A 86 -4.59 7.03 -0.25
C GLU A 86 -4.71 5.52 -0.50
N ALA A 87 -3.93 5.01 -1.46
CA ALA A 87 -3.81 3.59 -1.73
C ALA A 87 -2.33 3.17 -1.88
N GLY A 88 -2.05 1.87 -1.83
CA GLY A 88 -0.71 1.30 -2.07
C GLY A 88 0.32 1.63 -1.00
N THR A 89 1.59 1.77 -1.40
CA THR A 89 2.73 1.94 -0.48
C THR A 89 2.64 3.22 0.34
N THR A 90 2.13 4.32 -0.24
CA THR A 90 1.89 5.58 0.47
C THR A 90 0.88 5.39 1.60
N ALA A 91 -0.27 4.79 1.30
CA ALA A 91 -1.30 4.51 2.31
C ALA A 91 -0.76 3.61 3.41
N TYR A 92 0.00 2.59 3.07
CA TYR A 92 0.63 1.71 4.06
C TYR A 92 1.54 2.49 5.02
N ARG A 93 2.48 3.29 4.50
CA ARG A 93 3.41 4.07 5.34
C ARG A 93 2.67 5.02 6.28
N ASN A 94 1.67 5.72 5.75
CA ASN A 94 0.90 6.69 6.52
C ASN A 94 -0.01 6.00 7.54
N LEU A 95 -0.60 4.86 7.20
CA LEU A 95 -1.39 4.05 8.12
C LEU A 95 -0.52 3.53 9.27
N MET A 96 0.68 3.00 8.97
CA MET A 96 1.63 2.54 10.01
C MET A 96 2.07 3.68 10.94
N ALA A 97 2.25 4.90 10.42
CA ALA A 97 2.60 6.06 11.24
C ALA A 97 1.47 6.48 12.19
N GLU A 98 0.21 6.36 11.78
CA GLU A 98 -0.95 6.77 12.60
C GLU A 98 -1.48 5.69 13.53
N LEU A 99 -1.20 4.42 13.23
CA LEU A 99 -1.64 3.29 14.03
C LEU A 99 -1.18 3.37 15.49
N ALA A 100 -0.07 4.05 15.79
CA ALA A 100 0.37 4.29 17.17
C ALA A 100 -0.72 4.98 18.03
N LEU A 101 -1.61 5.75 17.41
CA LEU A 101 -2.74 6.43 18.08
C LEU A 101 -4.10 5.76 17.79
N GLY A 102 -4.09 4.60 17.16
CA GLY A 102 -5.28 3.90 16.68
C GLY A 102 -5.33 2.43 17.10
N GLY A 103 -6.20 1.69 16.43
CA GLY A 103 -6.36 0.26 16.65
C GLY A 103 -6.68 -0.49 15.38
N LEU A 104 -6.49 -1.80 15.42
CA LEU A 104 -6.59 -2.69 14.28
C LEU A 104 -7.29 -4.00 14.68
N SER A 105 -8.17 -4.47 13.81
CA SER A 105 -8.75 -5.82 13.89
C SER A 105 -8.35 -6.62 12.65
N LEU A 106 -7.94 -7.87 12.83
CA LEU A 106 -7.64 -8.81 11.74
C LEU A 106 -8.72 -9.87 11.63
N TYR A 107 -9.19 -10.09 10.41
CA TYR A 107 -10.19 -11.09 10.10
C TYR A 107 -9.66 -12.04 9.04
N LYS A 108 -9.80 -13.34 9.28
CA LYS A 108 -9.45 -14.35 8.29
C LYS A 108 -10.47 -14.37 7.17
N LEU A 109 -9.98 -14.65 5.97
CA LEU A 109 -10.83 -14.80 4.79
C LEU A 109 -10.42 -16.06 4.03
N ARG A 110 -11.41 -16.72 3.44
CA ARG A 110 -11.14 -17.79 2.48
C ARG A 110 -10.47 -17.21 1.23
N LEU A 111 -9.66 -18.02 0.55
CA LEU A 111 -8.87 -17.59 -0.61
C LEU A 111 -9.74 -16.98 -1.72
N GLU A 112 -10.96 -17.49 -1.89
CA GLU A 112 -11.95 -17.05 -2.88
C GLU A 112 -12.44 -15.62 -2.60
N GLY A 113 -12.39 -15.18 -1.35
CA GLY A 113 -12.85 -13.86 -0.95
C GLY A 113 -11.93 -12.72 -1.39
N ILE A 114 -10.61 -12.97 -1.43
CA ILE A 114 -9.62 -11.90 -1.62
C ILE A 114 -9.77 -11.19 -2.98
N PRO A 115 -9.89 -11.90 -4.12
CA PRO A 115 -10.12 -11.22 -5.41
C PRO A 115 -11.37 -10.36 -5.41
N CYS A 116 -12.42 -10.79 -4.70
CA CYS A 116 -13.69 -10.08 -4.63
C CYS A 116 -13.56 -8.81 -3.79
N LEU A 117 -12.86 -8.88 -2.66
CA LEU A 117 -12.56 -7.71 -1.83
C LEU A 117 -11.73 -6.68 -2.61
N LEU A 118 -10.68 -7.14 -3.31
CA LEU A 118 -9.82 -6.28 -4.13
C LEU A 118 -10.56 -5.57 -5.26
N SER A 119 -11.74 -6.06 -5.69
CA SER A 119 -12.53 -5.38 -6.72
C SER A 119 -13.03 -4.00 -6.28
N LEU A 120 -13.16 -3.74 -4.98
CA LEU A 120 -13.56 -2.43 -4.47
C LEU A 120 -12.48 -1.35 -4.61
N THR A 121 -11.21 -1.72 -4.56
CA THR A 121 -10.09 -0.77 -4.59
C THR A 121 -9.33 -0.80 -5.91
N GLN A 122 -9.11 -1.98 -6.48
CA GLN A 122 -8.30 -2.19 -7.70
C GLN A 122 -9.12 -2.78 -8.86
N GLY A 123 -10.42 -3.01 -8.66
CA GLY A 123 -11.28 -3.62 -9.67
C GLY A 123 -11.54 -2.71 -10.87
N SER A 124 -11.77 -3.35 -12.02
CA SER A 124 -12.18 -2.64 -13.23
C SER A 124 -13.70 -2.58 -13.32
N PRO A 125 -14.30 -1.42 -13.57
CA PRO A 125 -15.74 -1.33 -13.74
C PRO A 125 -16.20 -2.05 -15.00
N ARG A 126 -17.25 -2.87 -14.87
CA ARG A 126 -18.08 -3.26 -16.03
C ARG A 126 -19.12 -2.19 -16.33
N PHE A 127 -19.69 -1.61 -15.28
CA PHE A 127 -20.49 -0.39 -15.35
C PHE A 127 -20.46 0.33 -14.00
N LEU A 128 -20.69 1.65 -14.02
CA LEU A 128 -20.71 2.51 -12.85
C LEU A 128 -21.96 3.39 -12.88
N ALA A 129 -22.49 3.70 -11.70
CA ALA A 129 -23.57 4.66 -11.50
C ALA A 129 -24.83 4.39 -12.34
N VAL A 130 -25.16 3.12 -12.57
CA VAL A 130 -26.35 2.72 -13.32
C VAL A 130 -27.59 2.83 -12.44
N ALA A 131 -28.67 3.39 -12.99
CA ALA A 131 -29.94 3.48 -12.29
C ALA A 131 -30.53 2.08 -12.08
N PRO A 132 -30.92 1.69 -10.85
CA PRO A 132 -31.45 0.36 -10.54
C PRO A 132 -32.57 -0.12 -11.46
N ARG A 133 -33.49 0.77 -11.82
CA ARG A 133 -34.65 0.48 -12.69
C ARG A 133 -34.28 0.03 -14.10
N SER A 134 -33.05 0.28 -14.54
CA SER A 134 -32.56 -0.14 -15.85
C SER A 134 -31.95 -1.55 -15.84
N LEU A 135 -31.79 -2.17 -14.66
CA LEU A 135 -31.20 -3.49 -14.51
C LEU A 135 -32.28 -4.55 -14.30
N GLN A 136 -32.23 -5.59 -15.11
CA GLN A 136 -32.94 -6.84 -14.84
C GLN A 136 -32.05 -7.71 -13.94
N LEU A 137 -32.32 -7.70 -12.63
CA LEU A 137 -31.44 -8.31 -11.64
C LEU A 137 -31.24 -9.81 -11.86
N GLU A 138 -32.30 -10.57 -12.13
CA GLU A 138 -32.20 -12.02 -12.39
C GLU A 138 -31.32 -12.30 -13.62
N THR A 139 -31.58 -11.60 -14.72
CA THR A 139 -30.76 -11.69 -15.96
C THR A 139 -29.30 -11.36 -15.70
N LEU A 140 -29.03 -10.34 -14.89
CA LEU A 140 -27.67 -9.98 -14.48
C LEU A 140 -27.03 -11.10 -13.68
N LEU A 141 -27.69 -11.60 -12.63
CA LEU A 141 -27.16 -12.67 -11.77
C LEU A 141 -26.89 -13.96 -12.56
N ASP A 142 -27.74 -14.30 -13.53
CA ASP A 142 -27.52 -15.44 -14.41
C ASP A 142 -26.33 -15.24 -15.36
N SER A 143 -26.15 -14.04 -15.91
CA SER A 143 -24.94 -13.69 -16.68
C SER A 143 -23.68 -13.81 -15.82
N LEU A 144 -23.69 -13.30 -14.57
CA LEU A 144 -22.54 -13.42 -13.66
C LEU A 144 -22.17 -14.89 -13.39
N ARG A 145 -23.18 -15.78 -13.27
CA ARG A 145 -22.97 -17.23 -13.11
C ARG A 145 -22.36 -17.86 -14.35
N GLN A 146 -22.93 -17.61 -15.52
CA GLN A 146 -22.49 -18.19 -16.80
C GLN A 146 -21.07 -17.75 -17.17
N GLU A 147 -20.72 -16.51 -16.87
CA GLU A 147 -19.40 -15.95 -17.17
C GLU A 147 -18.33 -16.28 -16.13
N HIS A 148 -18.67 -17.02 -15.07
CA HIS A 148 -17.80 -17.26 -13.93
C HIS A 148 -17.22 -15.95 -13.35
N PHE A 149 -18.08 -14.94 -13.20
CA PHE A 149 -17.69 -13.61 -12.76
C PHE A 149 -17.06 -13.62 -11.36
N SER A 150 -15.95 -12.90 -11.21
CA SER A 150 -15.35 -12.60 -9.91
C SER A 150 -15.29 -11.09 -9.70
N GLY A 151 -15.80 -10.61 -8.57
CA GLY A 151 -15.89 -9.17 -8.31
C GLY A 151 -16.95 -8.80 -7.27
N ALA A 152 -17.45 -7.57 -7.36
CA ALA A 152 -18.47 -7.04 -6.47
C ALA A 152 -19.56 -6.28 -7.22
N LEU A 153 -20.81 -6.47 -6.80
CA LEU A 153 -21.95 -5.62 -7.10
C LEU A 153 -22.12 -4.66 -5.93
N VAL A 154 -22.02 -3.36 -6.17
CA VAL A 154 -22.18 -2.31 -5.15
C VAL A 154 -23.42 -1.51 -5.47
N VAL A 155 -24.24 -1.27 -4.46
CA VAL A 155 -25.41 -0.40 -4.53
C VAL A 155 -25.23 0.69 -3.48
N GLU A 156 -25.25 1.95 -3.90
CA GLU A 156 -25.22 3.10 -3.00
C GLU A 156 -26.52 3.89 -3.08
N ASP A 157 -27.01 4.40 -1.96
CA ASP A 157 -28.16 5.33 -1.90
C ASP A 157 -27.73 6.76 -1.52
N GLY A 158 -26.44 7.05 -1.65
CA GLY A 158 -25.80 8.34 -1.37
C GLY A 158 -25.13 8.39 -0.01
N SER A 159 -25.79 7.95 1.07
CA SER A 159 -25.23 7.96 2.43
C SER A 159 -24.93 6.57 2.98
N ALA A 160 -25.52 5.53 2.42
CA ALA A 160 -25.26 4.15 2.72
C ALA A 160 -24.98 3.36 1.43
N GLY A 161 -24.50 2.13 1.61
CA GLY A 161 -24.34 1.21 0.51
C GLY A 161 -24.24 -0.24 0.96
N ARG A 162 -24.41 -1.13 -0.01
CA ARG A 162 -24.24 -2.57 0.18
C ARG A 162 -23.40 -3.13 -0.94
N ALA A 163 -22.57 -4.10 -0.59
CA ALA A 163 -21.76 -4.83 -1.55
C ALA A 163 -22.10 -6.33 -1.48
N TRP A 164 -22.27 -6.93 -2.64
CA TRP A 164 -22.35 -8.38 -2.81
C TRP A 164 -21.15 -8.85 -3.60
N TYR A 165 -20.50 -9.89 -3.10
CA TYR A 165 -19.22 -10.36 -3.60
C TYR A 165 -19.41 -11.71 -4.26
N PHE A 166 -18.87 -11.85 -5.46
CA PHE A 166 -19.02 -13.04 -6.29
C PHE A 166 -17.66 -13.60 -6.61
N TYR A 167 -17.49 -14.91 -6.46
CA TYR A 167 -16.33 -15.66 -6.92
C TYR A 167 -16.80 -16.74 -7.89
N ARG A 168 -16.32 -16.70 -9.14
CA ARG A 168 -16.75 -17.62 -10.20
C ARG A 168 -18.27 -17.72 -10.37
N GLY A 169 -18.96 -16.59 -10.19
CA GLY A 169 -20.40 -16.45 -10.31
C GLY A 169 -21.19 -16.84 -9.05
N GLN A 170 -20.53 -17.25 -7.97
CA GLN A 170 -21.16 -17.66 -6.72
C GLN A 170 -20.97 -16.62 -5.61
N PRO A 171 -21.99 -16.31 -4.79
CA PRO A 171 -21.85 -15.37 -3.68
C PRO A 171 -20.92 -15.93 -2.58
N VAL A 172 -20.03 -15.09 -2.03
CA VAL A 172 -18.96 -15.54 -1.09
C VAL A 172 -19.06 -15.02 0.34
N PHE A 173 -19.60 -13.81 0.59
CA PHE A 173 -19.67 -13.20 1.94
C PHE A 173 -21.08 -13.06 2.52
N SER A 174 -22.10 -13.00 1.67
CA SER A 174 -23.50 -12.91 2.07
C SER A 174 -24.31 -13.91 1.25
N PRO A 175 -25.05 -14.83 1.88
CA PRO A 175 -25.93 -15.74 1.15
C PRO A 175 -27.15 -15.00 0.57
N ASP A 176 -27.57 -13.92 1.21
CA ASP A 176 -28.76 -13.16 0.81
C ASP A 176 -28.42 -12.19 -0.32
N LEU A 177 -28.64 -12.66 -1.56
CA LEU A 177 -28.65 -11.82 -2.75
C LEU A 177 -29.75 -10.75 -2.67
N PRO A 178 -29.57 -9.59 -3.31
CA PRO A 178 -30.62 -8.60 -3.36
C PRO A 178 -31.84 -9.21 -4.07
N ARG A 179 -33.03 -9.00 -3.51
CA ARG A 179 -34.29 -9.43 -4.15
C ARG A 179 -34.82 -8.39 -5.13
N ASP A 180 -34.43 -7.12 -4.94
CA ASP A 180 -34.84 -6.00 -5.76
C ASP A 180 -33.85 -4.83 -5.56
N LEU A 181 -33.67 -4.01 -6.60
CA LEU A 181 -32.86 -2.80 -6.60
C LEU A 181 -33.77 -1.63 -7.00
N ARG A 182 -34.22 -0.83 -6.03
CA ARG A 182 -35.26 0.20 -6.26
C ARG A 182 -34.71 1.62 -6.37
N GLU A 183 -33.67 1.94 -5.61
CA GLU A 183 -33.17 3.30 -5.42
C GLU A 183 -31.64 3.31 -5.40
N GLY A 184 -31.08 4.49 -5.65
CA GLY A 184 -29.63 4.70 -5.63
C GLY A 184 -28.93 4.48 -6.96
N ARG A 185 -27.66 4.08 -6.90
CA ARG A 185 -26.76 3.83 -8.01
C ARG A 185 -26.12 2.46 -7.87
N VAL A 186 -26.03 1.75 -8.98
CA VAL A 186 -25.47 0.40 -9.04
C VAL A 186 -24.16 0.41 -9.80
N HIS A 187 -23.18 -0.30 -9.26
CA HIS A 187 -21.84 -0.44 -9.79
C HIS A 187 -21.50 -1.93 -9.85
N LEU A 188 -20.92 -2.37 -10.95
CA LEU A 188 -20.42 -3.73 -11.08
C LEU A 188 -18.91 -3.66 -11.35
N LEU A 189 -18.14 -4.24 -10.45
CA LEU A 189 -16.69 -4.16 -10.43
C LEU A 189 -16.13 -5.56 -10.59
N GLN A 190 -15.36 -5.77 -11.64
CA GLN A 190 -14.65 -7.02 -11.85
C GLN A 190 -13.35 -7.02 -11.06
N SER A 191 -13.02 -8.16 -10.45
CA SER A 191 -11.72 -8.37 -9.79
C SER A 191 -10.56 -8.05 -10.73
N PRO A 192 -9.42 -7.57 -10.20
CA PRO A 192 -8.23 -7.29 -11.00
C PRO A 192 -7.83 -8.49 -11.88
N GLY A 193 -7.62 -8.25 -13.17
CA GLY A 193 -7.24 -9.31 -14.12
C GLY A 193 -5.81 -9.84 -13.92
N LYS A 194 -4.98 -9.09 -13.19
CA LYS A 194 -3.64 -9.50 -12.76
C LYS A 194 -3.56 -9.46 -11.24
N ALA A 195 -2.85 -10.41 -10.65
CA ALA A 195 -2.58 -10.40 -9.22
C ALA A 195 -1.83 -9.11 -8.84
N PRO A 196 -2.25 -8.38 -7.81
CA PRO A 196 -1.52 -7.21 -7.33
C PRO A 196 -0.09 -7.56 -6.91
N GLN A 197 0.78 -6.55 -6.95
CA GLN A 197 2.14 -6.68 -6.44
C GLN A 197 2.12 -6.84 -4.91
N ASP A 198 3.16 -7.45 -4.35
CA ASP A 198 3.33 -7.45 -2.90
C ASP A 198 3.87 -6.09 -2.47
N LEU A 199 3.07 -5.30 -1.77
CA LEU A 199 3.47 -3.99 -1.28
C LEU A 199 4.69 -4.06 -0.35
N PHE A 200 4.91 -5.18 0.36
CA PHE A 200 6.14 -5.34 1.15
C PHE A 200 7.38 -5.42 0.27
N GLU A 201 7.32 -6.13 -0.86
CA GLU A 201 8.44 -6.19 -1.80
C GLU A 201 8.68 -4.84 -2.47
N VAL A 202 7.61 -4.12 -2.81
CA VAL A 202 7.72 -2.76 -3.38
C VAL A 202 8.41 -1.82 -2.38
N LEU A 203 7.98 -1.82 -1.11
CA LEU A 203 8.59 -1.02 -0.06
C LEU A 203 10.06 -1.36 0.17
N GLN A 204 10.42 -2.64 0.16
CA GLN A 204 11.82 -3.07 0.29
C GLN A 204 12.68 -2.52 -0.85
N ARG A 205 12.21 -2.62 -2.10
CA ARG A 205 12.93 -2.08 -3.26
C ARG A 205 13.07 -0.57 -3.21
N GLU A 206 12.00 0.15 -2.87
CA GLU A 206 12.03 1.61 -2.70
C GLU A 206 13.05 2.03 -1.63
N GLU A 207 13.13 1.28 -0.53
CA GLU A 207 14.08 1.57 0.53
C GLU A 207 15.53 1.28 0.12
N GLU A 208 15.77 0.15 -0.56
CA GLU A 208 17.08 -0.20 -1.11
C GLU A 208 17.55 0.84 -2.14
N GLU A 209 16.66 1.28 -3.04
CA GLU A 209 16.94 2.34 -4.01
C GLU A 209 17.28 3.66 -3.30
N ARG A 210 16.51 4.04 -2.28
CA ARG A 210 16.78 5.25 -1.49
C ARG A 210 18.14 5.16 -0.77
N ARG A 211 18.46 4.01 -0.17
CA ARG A 211 19.76 3.77 0.48
C ARG A 211 20.90 3.88 -0.54
N ARG A 212 20.76 3.28 -1.71
CA ARG A 212 21.75 3.39 -2.81
C ARG A 212 21.94 4.84 -3.25
N GLN A 213 20.86 5.56 -3.54
CA GLN A 213 20.94 6.98 -3.92
C GLN A 213 21.61 7.85 -2.84
N GLN A 214 21.33 7.56 -1.57
CA GLN A 214 21.97 8.25 -0.45
C GLN A 214 23.48 7.95 -0.40
N SER A 215 23.89 6.69 -0.53
CA SER A 215 25.29 6.29 -0.58
C SER A 215 26.02 6.89 -1.80
N ASP A 216 25.40 6.84 -2.98
CA ASP A 216 25.96 7.42 -4.21
C ASP A 216 26.23 8.91 -4.05
N ARG A 217 25.27 9.66 -3.48
CA ARG A 217 25.42 11.08 -3.20
C ARG A 217 26.55 11.37 -2.19
N MET A 218 26.73 10.52 -1.19
CA MET A 218 27.86 10.63 -0.26
C MET A 218 29.19 10.41 -0.99
N TRP A 219 29.27 9.42 -1.85
CA TRP A 219 30.46 9.15 -2.66
C TRP A 219 30.80 10.28 -3.62
N GLU A 220 29.80 10.83 -4.32
CA GLU A 220 29.97 12.02 -5.18
C GLU A 220 30.48 13.22 -4.37
N SER A 221 29.90 13.45 -3.19
CA SER A 221 30.31 14.55 -2.31
C SER A 221 31.76 14.40 -1.85
N VAL A 222 32.17 13.18 -1.46
CA VAL A 222 33.57 12.90 -1.08
C VAL A 222 34.50 13.05 -2.27
N GLU A 223 34.13 12.58 -3.46
CA GLU A 223 34.93 12.79 -4.65
C GLU A 223 35.18 14.28 -4.91
N GLN A 224 34.16 15.13 -4.75
CA GLN A 224 34.29 16.57 -4.89
C GLN A 224 35.26 17.15 -3.85
N VAL A 225 35.13 16.76 -2.57
CA VAL A 225 36.08 17.20 -1.53
C VAL A 225 37.50 16.75 -1.85
N LEU A 226 37.70 15.49 -2.25
CA LEU A 226 39.01 14.96 -2.61
C LEU A 226 39.62 15.71 -3.80
N ARG A 227 38.83 16.07 -4.82
CA ARG A 227 39.32 16.87 -5.96
C ARG A 227 39.78 18.26 -5.54
N GLU A 228 39.02 18.92 -4.66
CA GLU A 228 39.36 20.25 -4.12
C GLU A 228 40.69 20.21 -3.33
N TYR A 229 40.85 19.18 -2.49
CA TYR A 229 41.98 19.10 -1.55
C TYR A 229 43.22 18.38 -2.09
N MET A 230 43.06 17.40 -2.99
CA MET A 230 44.15 16.52 -3.46
C MET A 230 44.42 16.62 -4.97
N GLY A 231 43.57 17.32 -5.73
CA GLY A 231 43.71 17.47 -7.18
C GLY A 231 43.90 16.12 -7.89
N ARG A 232 45.08 15.90 -8.50
CA ARG A 232 45.40 14.67 -9.24
C ARG A 232 45.43 13.39 -8.37
N GLY A 233 45.59 13.51 -7.05
CA GLY A 233 45.59 12.38 -6.12
C GLY A 233 44.19 11.87 -5.74
N ALA A 234 43.13 12.60 -6.09
CA ALA A 234 41.77 12.34 -5.63
C ALA A 234 41.23 10.96 -6.02
N ALA A 235 41.44 10.54 -7.27
CA ALA A 235 40.92 9.27 -7.78
C ALA A 235 41.50 8.06 -7.02
N GLY A 236 42.81 8.03 -6.78
CA GLY A 236 43.46 6.96 -6.03
C GLY A 236 43.16 6.99 -4.53
N ALA A 237 42.84 8.16 -3.95
CA ALA A 237 42.33 8.24 -2.59
C ALA A 237 40.90 7.69 -2.49
N LEU A 238 40.01 8.05 -3.42
CA LEU A 238 38.64 7.58 -3.48
C LEU A 238 38.55 6.05 -3.64
N GLU A 239 39.36 5.47 -4.52
CA GLU A 239 39.36 4.02 -4.75
C GLU A 239 39.79 3.25 -3.50
N ARG A 240 40.81 3.73 -2.78
CA ARG A 240 41.23 3.15 -1.50
C ARG A 240 40.14 3.29 -0.45
N LEU A 241 39.44 4.42 -0.44
CA LEU A 241 38.35 4.68 0.50
C LEU A 241 37.21 3.69 0.32
N ARG A 242 36.74 3.50 -0.92
CA ARG A 242 35.67 2.55 -1.27
C ARG A 242 36.00 1.12 -0.86
N LYS A 243 37.27 0.71 -0.93
CA LYS A 243 37.70 -0.63 -0.47
C LYS A 243 37.72 -0.77 1.05
N SER A 244 37.81 0.34 1.78
CA SER A 244 38.01 0.35 3.23
C SER A 244 36.74 0.56 4.06
N LEU A 245 35.67 1.08 3.46
CA LEU A 245 34.44 1.45 4.15
C LEU A 245 33.23 0.63 3.67
N PRO A 246 32.36 0.17 4.58
CA PRO A 246 31.16 -0.58 4.22
C PRO A 246 30.11 0.31 3.55
N GLU A 247 29.47 -0.21 2.49
CA GLU A 247 28.43 0.51 1.71
C GLU A 247 26.99 0.25 2.20
N GLU A 248 26.79 -0.76 3.04
CA GLU A 248 25.45 -1.31 3.35
C GLU A 248 24.59 -0.38 4.23
N ASN A 249 25.22 0.48 5.03
CA ASN A 249 24.53 1.38 5.94
C ASN A 249 24.96 2.84 5.69
N PRO A 250 24.06 3.70 5.16
CA PRO A 250 24.38 5.09 4.86
C PRO A 250 24.89 5.90 6.07
N GLU A 251 24.43 5.62 7.29
CA GLU A 251 24.92 6.33 8.48
C GLU A 251 26.33 5.90 8.89
N LEU A 252 26.63 4.60 8.80
CA LEU A 252 28.00 4.12 9.03
C LEU A 252 28.94 4.63 7.96
N LEU A 253 28.49 4.66 6.70
CA LEU A 253 29.25 5.25 5.60
C LEU A 253 29.52 6.72 5.88
N ARG A 254 28.50 7.53 6.16
CA ARG A 254 28.62 8.96 6.50
C ARG A 254 29.64 9.21 7.62
N GLN A 255 29.53 8.47 8.72
CA GLN A 255 30.44 8.59 9.86
C GLN A 255 31.88 8.18 9.50
N GLY A 256 32.04 7.10 8.73
CA GLY A 256 33.34 6.63 8.25
C GLY A 256 34.02 7.65 7.33
N LEU A 257 33.26 8.20 6.38
CA LEU A 257 33.73 9.25 5.46
C LEU A 257 34.15 10.50 6.21
N ALA A 258 33.30 11.04 7.09
CA ALA A 258 33.59 12.24 7.88
C ALA A 258 34.82 12.06 8.79
N ARG A 259 34.94 10.90 9.43
CA ARG A 259 36.11 10.56 10.25
C ARG A 259 37.38 10.53 9.42
N TRP A 260 37.36 9.83 8.29
CA TRP A 260 38.53 9.73 7.42
C TRP A 260 38.98 11.09 6.88
N LEU A 261 38.03 11.93 6.44
CA LEU A 261 38.31 13.28 5.94
C LEU A 261 38.97 14.14 7.02
N THR A 262 38.48 14.04 8.26
CA THR A 262 39.05 14.77 9.41
C THR A 262 40.47 14.30 9.75
N GLN A 263 40.72 12.99 9.67
CA GLN A 263 42.00 12.38 10.05
C GLN A 263 43.09 12.51 8.97
N THR A 264 42.70 12.49 7.69
CA THR A 264 43.65 12.40 6.57
C THR A 264 43.89 13.73 5.87
N LEU A 265 42.89 14.60 5.84
CA LEU A 265 43.00 15.94 5.25
C LEU A 265 43.06 16.99 6.37
N GLU A 266 41.95 17.64 6.63
CA GLU A 266 41.81 18.64 7.68
C GLU A 266 40.34 18.77 8.11
N PRO A 267 40.04 19.37 9.28
CA PRO A 267 38.66 19.55 9.75
C PRO A 267 37.75 20.34 8.78
N GLY A 268 38.33 21.18 7.91
CA GLY A 268 37.61 21.90 6.86
C GLY A 268 36.99 20.98 5.80
N ALA A 269 37.69 19.89 5.44
CA ALA A 269 37.24 18.92 4.45
C ALA A 269 35.98 18.17 4.91
N ALA A 270 35.91 17.78 6.17
CA ALA A 270 34.73 17.14 6.75
C ALA A 270 33.52 18.09 6.79
N LYS A 271 33.74 19.38 7.11
CA LYS A 271 32.68 20.40 7.06
C LYS A 271 32.14 20.61 5.64
N LEU A 272 33.02 20.66 4.64
CA LEU A 272 32.62 20.79 3.24
C LEU A 272 31.79 19.58 2.78
N PHE A 273 32.22 18.36 3.13
CA PHE A 273 31.45 17.14 2.86
C PHE A 273 30.03 17.21 3.46
N GLU A 274 29.92 17.58 4.74
CA GLU A 274 28.64 17.74 5.44
C GLU A 274 27.72 18.77 4.78
N GLN A 275 28.29 19.86 4.24
CA GLN A 275 27.52 20.85 3.48
C GLN A 275 27.03 20.30 2.14
N LEU A 276 27.88 19.54 1.42
CA LEU A 276 27.54 18.97 0.11
C LEU A 276 26.42 17.92 0.20
N ILE A 277 26.43 17.07 1.24
CA ILE A 277 25.37 16.07 1.44
C ILE A 277 24.03 16.68 1.85
N GLN A 278 24.01 17.92 2.37
CA GLN A 278 22.79 18.62 2.79
C GLN A 278 22.18 19.48 1.67
N ARG A 279 22.96 19.90 0.67
CA ARG A 279 22.47 20.76 -0.42
C ARG A 279 21.46 20.03 -1.32
N PRO A 280 20.17 20.42 -1.35
CA PRO A 280 19.25 19.86 -2.34
C PRO A 280 19.81 20.13 -3.75
N ARG A 281 19.71 19.12 -4.63
CA ARG A 281 20.01 19.31 -6.05
C ARG A 281 18.99 20.24 -6.69
#